data_AF-A0A3B0MAJ5-F1
#
_entry.id   AF-A0A3B0MAJ5-F1
#
_cell.length_a   1.000
_cell.length_b   1.000
_cell.length_c   1.000
_cell.angle_alpha   90.00
_cell.angle_beta   90.00
_cell.angle_gamma   90.00
#
_symmetry.space_group_name_H-M   'P 1'
#
loop_
_entity.id
_entity.type
_entity.pdbx_description
1 polymer ?
#
loop_
_entity_poly.entity_id
_entity_poly.type
_entity_poly.pdbx_seq_one_letter_code
_entity_poly.pdbx_strand_id
1 'polypeptide(L)'
;MSGVLEKGDGHQDDTLMIVMLWRIDAGDIEGALAIAEYALAHGLLMPAGHTRTTGCEIAEEMAAAAKLADQQRQPLELSLLAQTVTLTDEEDMPDVVRAELYKWVGFCQRDNGLPDAALDTLKRALRLFQGVGVKVEIKKLEKARNTALPKT
;
A
#
# COMPACT_ATOMS: atom_id res chain seq x y z
N MET A 1 18.25 -17.81 1.74
CA MET A 1 18.32 -18.57 0.48
C MET A 1 18.09 -17.59 -0.65
N SER A 2 19.16 -17.11 -1.26
CA SER A 2 19.14 -16.20 -2.42
C SER A 2 19.44 -17.05 -3.65
N GLY A 3 18.46 -17.25 -4.55
CA GLY A 3 18.65 -18.22 -5.65
C GLY A 3 17.89 -17.96 -6.95
N VAL A 4 16.96 -17.01 -7.01
CA VAL A 4 16.23 -16.67 -8.26
C VAL A 4 16.27 -15.17 -8.56
N LEU A 5 16.26 -14.31 -7.55
CA LEU A 5 16.30 -12.85 -7.74
C LEU A 5 17.67 -12.33 -8.24
N GLU A 6 18.75 -13.09 -8.06
CA GLU A 6 20.11 -12.66 -8.46
C GLU A 6 20.50 -13.02 -9.90
N LYS A 7 19.66 -13.78 -10.62
CA LYS A 7 19.96 -14.27 -11.99
C LYS A 7 18.94 -13.86 -13.05
N GLY A 8 17.97 -13.02 -12.71
CA GLY A 8 16.82 -12.73 -13.57
C GLY A 8 17.20 -12.05 -14.88
N ASP A 9 16.93 -12.71 -15.99
CA ASP A 9 16.88 -12.17 -17.35
C ASP A 9 15.49 -11.60 -17.69
N GLY A 10 14.61 -11.48 -16.69
CA GLY A 10 13.28 -10.88 -16.81
C GLY A 10 12.23 -11.75 -17.52
N HIS A 11 12.46 -13.07 -17.67
CA HIS A 11 11.42 -13.94 -18.22
C HIS A 11 10.17 -13.98 -17.32
N GLN A 12 9.00 -14.05 -17.96
CA GLN A 12 7.72 -14.22 -17.29
C GLN A 12 7.72 -15.51 -16.45
N ASP A 13 7.32 -15.39 -15.19
CA ASP A 13 7.18 -16.50 -14.25
C ASP A 13 5.87 -16.39 -13.47
N ASP A 14 4.82 -17.02 -13.99
CA ASP A 14 3.49 -17.01 -13.37
C ASP A 14 3.49 -17.61 -11.96
N THR A 15 4.38 -18.59 -11.69
CA THR A 15 4.47 -19.21 -10.36
C THR A 15 5.00 -18.21 -9.35
N LEU A 16 6.04 -17.46 -9.72
CA LEU A 16 6.58 -16.38 -8.89
C LEU A 16 5.52 -15.31 -8.59
N MET A 17 4.73 -14.92 -9.59
CA MET A 17 3.66 -13.94 -9.43
C MET A 17 2.53 -14.44 -8.51
N ILE A 18 2.13 -15.72 -8.60
CA ILE A 18 1.17 -16.31 -7.65
C ILE A 18 1.75 -16.40 -6.24
N VAL A 19 3.03 -16.74 -6.10
CA VAL A 19 3.71 -16.77 -4.79
C VAL A 19 3.72 -15.37 -4.15
N MET A 20 3.89 -14.30 -4.93
CA MET A 20 3.76 -12.93 -4.42
C MET A 20 2.40 -12.70 -3.76
N LEU A 21 1.30 -13.07 -4.44
CA LEU A 21 -0.06 -12.92 -3.91
C LEU A 21 -0.27 -13.77 -2.65
N TRP A 22 0.14 -15.04 -2.65
CA TRP A 22 0.02 -15.89 -1.46
C TRP A 22 0.81 -15.39 -0.26
N ARG A 23 1.96 -14.74 -0.51
CA ARG A 23 2.72 -14.10 0.56
C ARG A 23 1.95 -12.93 1.16
N ILE A 24 1.27 -12.13 0.35
CA ILE A 24 0.38 -11.07 0.83
C ILE A 24 -0.76 -11.66 1.67
N ASP A 25 -1.44 -12.70 1.16
CA ASP A 25 -2.52 -13.40 1.88
C ASP A 25 -2.07 -13.96 3.23
N ALA A 26 -0.84 -14.47 3.30
CA ALA A 26 -0.24 -15.02 4.50
C ALA A 26 0.33 -13.96 5.46
N GLY A 27 0.35 -12.68 5.06
CA GLY A 27 0.96 -11.59 5.83
C GLY A 27 2.49 -11.52 5.76
N ASP A 28 3.15 -12.32 4.89
CA ASP A 28 4.58 -12.21 4.59
C ASP A 28 4.84 -11.04 3.61
N ILE A 29 4.63 -9.82 4.11
CA ILE A 29 4.68 -8.61 3.30
C ILE A 29 6.10 -8.29 2.81
N GLU A 30 7.13 -8.54 3.63
CA GLU A 30 8.53 -8.36 3.21
C GLU A 30 8.87 -9.28 2.04
N GLY A 31 8.52 -10.57 2.14
CA GLY A 31 8.73 -11.53 1.08
C GLY A 31 7.93 -11.22 -0.18
N ALA A 32 6.73 -10.66 -0.05
CA ALA A 32 5.93 -10.21 -1.19
C ALA A 32 6.56 -9.01 -1.88
N LEU A 33 7.01 -7.99 -1.12
CA LEU A 33 7.60 -6.77 -1.68
C LEU A 33 8.92 -7.03 -2.42
N ALA A 34 9.72 -8.00 -1.97
CA ALA A 34 10.90 -8.43 -2.70
C ALA A 34 10.57 -9.02 -4.09
N ILE A 35 9.44 -9.72 -4.23
CA ILE A 35 8.97 -10.22 -5.54
C ILE A 35 8.37 -9.08 -6.35
N ALA A 36 7.57 -8.21 -5.72
CA ALA A 36 6.94 -7.06 -6.37
C ALA A 36 7.98 -6.13 -7.01
N GLU A 37 9.07 -5.80 -6.29
CA GLU A 37 10.18 -4.99 -6.81
C GLU A 37 10.81 -5.64 -8.05
N TYR A 38 11.11 -6.94 -7.99
CA TYR A 38 11.64 -7.69 -9.13
C TYR A 38 10.66 -7.69 -10.31
N ALA A 39 9.38 -7.95 -10.04
CA ALA A 39 8.34 -8.05 -11.06
C ALA A 39 8.16 -6.73 -11.81
N LEU A 40 8.08 -5.61 -11.09
CA LEU A 40 7.96 -4.28 -11.69
C LEU A 40 9.23 -3.89 -12.46
N ALA A 41 10.42 -4.13 -11.90
CA ALA A 41 11.69 -3.82 -12.55
C ALA A 41 11.89 -4.56 -13.89
N HIS A 42 11.30 -5.75 -14.04
CA HIS A 42 11.42 -6.57 -15.25
C HIS A 42 10.13 -6.64 -16.08
N GLY A 43 9.09 -5.89 -15.71
CA GLY A 43 7.82 -5.85 -16.45
C GLY A 43 7.07 -7.18 -16.48
N LEU A 44 7.17 -7.99 -15.42
CA LEU A 44 6.38 -9.22 -15.29
C LEU A 44 4.90 -8.88 -15.23
N LEU A 45 4.09 -9.71 -15.89
CA LEU A 45 2.64 -9.56 -15.96
C LEU A 45 1.95 -10.41 -14.90
N MET A 46 0.76 -10.00 -14.48
CA MET A 46 -0.08 -10.84 -13.65
C MET A 46 -0.49 -12.13 -14.39
N PRO A 47 -0.63 -13.27 -13.69
CA PRO A 47 -1.01 -14.55 -14.30
C PRO A 47 -2.38 -14.50 -14.99
N ALA A 48 -2.62 -15.47 -15.88
CA ALA A 48 -3.88 -15.57 -16.62
C ALA A 48 -5.11 -15.56 -15.68
N GLY A 49 -6.09 -14.70 -15.99
CA GLY A 49 -7.30 -14.51 -15.19
C GLY A 49 -7.31 -13.21 -14.38
N HIS A 50 -6.14 -12.60 -14.15
CA HIS A 50 -6.05 -11.24 -13.62
C HIS A 50 -6.19 -10.23 -14.76
N THR A 51 -6.88 -9.12 -14.49
CA THR A 51 -7.16 -8.07 -15.49
C THR A 51 -6.46 -6.75 -15.17
N ARG A 52 -5.82 -6.65 -14.00
CA ARG A 52 -5.08 -5.48 -13.57
C ARG A 52 -3.63 -5.55 -14.04
N THR A 53 -3.00 -4.38 -14.14
CA THR A 53 -1.55 -4.27 -14.22
C THR A 53 -0.93 -4.77 -12.93
N THR A 54 0.32 -5.21 -13.00
CA THR A 54 1.07 -5.71 -11.83
C THR A 54 1.11 -4.69 -10.70
N GLY A 55 1.41 -3.42 -11.00
CA GLY A 55 1.39 -2.34 -10.01
C GLY A 55 0.02 -2.09 -9.39
N CYS A 56 -1.06 -2.15 -10.19
CA CYS A 56 -2.42 -2.00 -9.68
C CYS A 56 -2.80 -3.15 -8.73
N GLU A 57 -2.46 -4.40 -9.08
CA GLU A 57 -2.74 -5.56 -8.23
C GLU A 57 -1.97 -5.46 -6.90
N ILE A 58 -0.67 -5.13 -6.95
CA ILE A 58 0.16 -4.95 -5.75
C ILE A 58 -0.45 -3.91 -4.80
N ALA A 59 -0.89 -2.76 -5.33
CA ALA A 59 -1.51 -1.70 -4.53
C ALA A 59 -2.86 -2.12 -3.94
N GLU A 60 -3.70 -2.82 -4.72
CA GLU A 60 -5.02 -3.31 -4.30
C GLU A 60 -4.90 -4.35 -3.19
N GLU A 61 -4.04 -5.36 -3.39
CA GLU A 61 -3.81 -6.44 -2.42
C GLU A 61 -3.12 -5.94 -1.15
N MET A 62 -2.19 -4.98 -1.25
CA MET A 62 -1.59 -4.37 -0.06
C MET A 62 -2.62 -3.59 0.76
N ALA A 63 -3.52 -2.84 0.11
CA ALA A 63 -4.58 -2.12 0.81
C ALA A 63 -5.57 -3.10 1.48
N ALA A 64 -5.87 -4.23 0.83
CA ALA A 64 -6.69 -5.30 1.40
C ALA A 64 -6.00 -5.96 2.61
N ALA A 65 -4.71 -6.28 2.50
CA ALA A 65 -3.92 -6.84 3.59
C ALA A 65 -3.85 -5.88 4.79
N ALA A 66 -3.59 -4.59 4.55
CA ALA A 66 -3.56 -3.57 5.60
C ALA A 66 -4.90 -3.46 6.34
N LYS A 67 -6.02 -3.53 5.60
CA LYS A 67 -7.36 -3.56 6.17
C LYS A 67 -7.59 -4.77 7.07
N LEU A 68 -7.22 -5.96 6.59
CA LEU A 68 -7.39 -7.21 7.32
C LEU A 68 -6.53 -7.21 8.60
N ALA A 69 -5.28 -6.76 8.48
CA ALA A 69 -4.33 -6.60 9.57
C ALA A 69 -4.86 -5.65 10.67
N ASP A 70 -5.42 -4.50 10.29
CA ASP A 70 -6.08 -3.57 11.21
C ASP A 70 -7.30 -4.20 11.93
N GLN A 71 -8.15 -4.92 11.19
CA GLN A 71 -9.30 -5.64 11.77
C GLN A 71 -8.87 -6.70 12.79
N GLN A 72 -7.69 -7.28 12.62
CA GLN A 72 -7.07 -8.25 13.54
C GLN A 72 -6.28 -7.58 14.68
N ARG A 73 -6.21 -6.24 14.72
CA ARG A 73 -5.41 -5.45 15.67
C ARG A 73 -3.91 -5.75 15.60
N GLN A 74 -3.44 -6.11 14.41
CA GLN A 74 -2.03 -6.33 14.10
C GLN A 74 -1.67 -5.52 12.85
N PRO A 75 -1.68 -4.18 12.93
CA PRO A 75 -1.48 -3.33 11.76
C PRO A 75 -0.12 -3.60 11.12
N LEU A 76 -0.05 -3.47 9.78
CA LEU A 76 1.20 -3.58 9.05
C LEU A 76 2.17 -2.45 9.43
N GLU A 77 3.46 -2.76 9.44
CA GLU A 77 4.52 -1.79 9.67
C GLU A 77 4.46 -0.65 8.64
N LEU A 78 4.62 0.58 9.10
CA LEU A 78 4.54 1.77 8.25
C LEU A 78 5.55 1.75 7.11
N SER A 79 6.75 1.20 7.36
CA SER A 79 7.82 1.08 6.37
C SER A 79 7.38 0.24 5.16
N LEU A 80 6.62 -0.84 5.38
CA LEU A 80 6.16 -1.73 4.33
C LEU A 80 5.09 -1.06 3.46
N LEU A 81 4.14 -0.35 4.07
CA LEU A 81 3.14 0.42 3.33
C LEU A 81 3.78 1.59 2.55
N ALA A 82 4.77 2.25 3.13
CA ALA A 82 5.53 3.31 2.45
C ALA A 82 6.32 2.75 1.26
N GLN A 83 6.96 1.58 1.42
CA GLN A 83 7.64 0.89 0.33
C GLN A 83 6.69 0.53 -0.82
N THR A 84 5.49 0.03 -0.52
CA THR A 84 4.47 -0.23 -1.56
C THR A 84 4.09 1.03 -2.32
N VAL A 85 3.92 2.16 -1.63
CA VAL A 85 3.65 3.45 -2.29
C VAL A 85 4.80 3.82 -3.23
N THR A 86 6.05 3.71 -2.78
CA THR A 86 7.22 4.02 -3.61
C THR A 86 7.33 3.10 -4.82
N LEU A 87 7.14 1.79 -4.64
CA LEU A 87 7.21 0.81 -5.73
C LEU A 87 6.14 1.04 -6.79
N THR A 88 4.96 1.54 -6.41
CA THR A 88 3.81 1.70 -7.32
C THR A 88 3.53 3.14 -7.72
N ASP A 89 4.44 4.09 -7.44
CA ASP A 89 4.18 5.52 -7.67
C ASP A 89 4.01 5.84 -9.16
N GLU A 90 4.82 5.22 -10.02
CA GLU A 90 4.79 5.41 -11.48
C GLU A 90 3.82 4.46 -12.21
N GLU A 91 3.24 3.49 -11.50
CA GLU A 91 2.36 2.49 -12.07
C GLU A 91 0.97 3.06 -12.37
N ASP A 92 0.33 2.63 -13.45
CA ASP A 92 -1.05 3.01 -13.76
C ASP A 92 -2.06 2.21 -12.93
N MET A 93 -3.03 2.90 -12.34
CA MET A 93 -4.13 2.27 -11.59
C MET A 93 -5.32 3.24 -11.44
N PRO A 94 -6.54 2.74 -11.25
CA PRO A 94 -7.69 3.58 -10.94
C PRO A 94 -7.48 4.38 -9.65
N ASP A 95 -7.94 5.64 -9.62
CA ASP A 95 -7.82 6.53 -8.45
C ASP A 95 -8.36 5.90 -7.15
N VAL A 96 -9.40 5.07 -7.24
CA VAL A 96 -9.97 4.36 -6.08
C VAL A 96 -8.97 3.39 -5.44
N VAL A 97 -8.15 2.69 -6.23
CA VAL A 97 -7.11 1.77 -5.73
C VAL A 97 -6.04 2.56 -4.99
N ARG A 98 -5.52 3.63 -5.61
CA ARG A 98 -4.51 4.50 -4.98
C ARG A 98 -5.04 5.20 -3.72
N ALA A 99 -6.31 5.60 -3.73
CA ALA A 99 -6.96 6.20 -2.58
C ALA A 99 -7.06 5.22 -1.41
N GLU A 100 -7.42 3.95 -1.64
CA GLU A 100 -7.48 2.94 -0.57
C GLU A 100 -6.08 2.64 0.01
N LEU A 101 -5.03 2.53 -0.81
CA LEU A 101 -3.66 2.39 -0.31
C LEU A 101 -3.26 3.58 0.58
N TYR A 102 -3.47 4.82 0.12
CA TYR A 102 -3.16 6.01 0.91
C TYR A 102 -4.00 6.13 2.18
N LYS A 103 -5.25 5.64 2.18
CA LYS A 103 -6.05 5.59 3.40
C LYS A 103 -5.38 4.75 4.48
N TRP A 104 -4.89 3.56 4.13
CA TRP A 104 -4.21 2.68 5.08
C TRP A 104 -2.85 3.20 5.51
N VAL A 105 -2.08 3.81 4.59
CA VAL A 105 -0.85 4.54 4.95
C VAL A 105 -1.16 5.65 5.95
N GLY A 106 -2.20 6.45 5.72
CA GLY A 106 -2.60 7.54 6.60
C GLY A 106 -3.06 7.08 7.99
N PHE A 107 -3.79 5.97 8.08
CA PHE A 107 -4.15 5.37 9.37
C PHE A 107 -2.90 4.83 10.10
N CYS A 108 -2.00 4.15 9.40
CA CYS A 108 -0.76 3.67 9.98
C CYS A 108 0.13 4.83 10.47
N GLN A 109 0.25 5.92 9.72
CA GLN A 109 0.95 7.14 10.15
C GLN A 109 0.35 7.74 11.43
N ARG A 110 -0.99 7.80 11.53
CA ARG A 110 -1.67 8.28 12.73
C ARG A 110 -1.29 7.41 13.94
N ASP A 111 -1.35 6.10 13.78
CA ASP A 111 -1.10 5.16 14.87
C ASP A 111 0.39 5.13 15.29
N ASN A 112 1.28 5.51 14.38
CA ASN A 112 2.70 5.74 14.62
C ASN A 112 3.04 7.15 15.16
N GLY A 113 2.04 7.94 15.55
CA GLY A 113 2.26 9.26 16.16
C GLY A 113 2.72 10.35 15.17
N LEU A 114 2.37 10.22 13.89
CA LEU A 114 2.71 11.16 12.82
C LEU A 114 1.44 11.89 12.30
N PRO A 115 0.76 12.71 13.12
CA PRO A 115 -0.57 13.24 12.81
C PRO A 115 -0.60 14.19 11.60
N ASP A 116 0.46 14.99 11.37
CA ASP A 116 0.52 15.89 10.22
C ASP A 116 0.70 15.12 8.91
N ALA A 117 1.61 14.13 8.89
CA ALA A 117 1.76 13.23 7.75
C ALA A 117 0.47 12.46 7.46
N ALA A 118 -0.17 11.92 8.51
CA ALA A 118 -1.45 11.24 8.40
C ALA A 118 -2.52 12.14 7.77
N LEU A 119 -2.62 13.39 8.22
CA LEU A 119 -3.59 14.35 7.69
C LEU A 119 -3.37 14.62 6.20
N ASP A 120 -2.11 14.84 5.79
CA ASP A 120 -1.77 15.11 4.39
C ASP A 120 -2.05 13.91 3.49
N THR A 121 -1.67 12.72 3.93
CA THR A 121 -1.91 11.46 3.21
C THR A 121 -3.42 11.17 3.08
N LEU A 122 -4.19 11.31 4.17
CA LEU A 122 -5.64 11.09 4.13
C LEU A 122 -6.34 12.13 3.24
N LYS A 123 -5.86 13.38 3.24
CA LYS A 123 -6.36 14.40 2.29
C LYS A 123 -6.03 14.04 0.85
N ARG A 124 -4.86 13.45 0.57
CA ARG A 124 -4.51 12.95 -0.77
C ARG A 124 -5.45 11.81 -1.18
N ALA A 125 -5.69 10.83 -0.31
CA ALA A 125 -6.66 9.75 -0.53
C ALA A 125 -8.05 10.31 -0.88
N LEU A 126 -8.52 11.30 -0.11
CA LEU A 126 -9.83 11.92 -0.35
C LEU A 126 -9.91 12.67 -1.69
N ARG A 127 -8.82 13.35 -2.11
CA ARG A 127 -8.78 14.04 -3.41
C ARG A 127 -8.90 13.07 -4.59
N LEU A 128 -8.25 11.91 -4.49
CA LEU A 128 -8.34 10.85 -5.50
C LEU A 128 -9.73 10.24 -5.53
N PHE A 129 -10.30 9.91 -4.36
CA PHE A 129 -11.62 9.31 -4.29
C PHE A 129 -12.43 9.83 -3.11
N GLN A 130 -13.49 10.59 -3.41
CA GLN A 130 -14.37 11.19 -2.39
C GLN A 130 -15.08 10.16 -1.50
N GLY A 131 -15.25 8.93 -2.01
CA GLY A 131 -15.91 7.81 -1.33
C GLY A 131 -15.01 6.97 -0.43
N VAL A 132 -13.71 7.27 -0.32
CA VAL A 132 -12.72 6.43 0.39
C VAL A 132 -12.96 6.30 1.91
N GLY A 133 -13.81 7.15 2.48
CA GLY A 133 -14.28 7.01 3.87
C GLY A 133 -13.44 7.69 4.96
N VAL A 134 -12.51 8.57 4.60
CA VAL A 134 -11.54 9.19 5.55
C VAL A 134 -11.98 10.54 6.14
N LYS A 135 -13.14 11.09 5.72
CA LYS A 135 -13.59 12.44 6.08
C LYS A 135 -13.72 12.67 7.59
N VAL A 136 -14.18 11.67 8.33
CA VAL A 136 -14.34 11.76 9.78
C VAL A 136 -12.98 11.85 10.46
N GLU A 137 -12.02 11.05 10.01
CA GLU A 137 -10.69 10.99 10.61
C GLU A 137 -9.89 12.27 10.35
N ILE A 138 -9.95 12.80 9.12
CA ILE A 138 -9.37 14.11 8.77
C ILE A 138 -9.86 15.20 9.74
N LYS A 139 -11.18 15.27 10.00
CA LYS A 139 -11.75 16.27 10.92
C LYS A 139 -11.23 16.11 12.35
N LYS A 140 -11.02 14.88 12.83
CA LYS A 140 -10.45 14.63 14.16
C LYS A 140 -9.00 15.10 14.24
N LEU A 141 -8.18 14.75 13.25
CA LEU A 141 -6.78 15.16 13.17
C LEU A 141 -6.62 16.68 13.12
N GLU A 142 -7.43 17.37 12.30
CA GLU A 142 -7.42 18.83 12.23
C GLU A 142 -7.77 19.49 13.57
N LYS A 143 -8.78 18.95 14.27
CA LYS A 143 -9.17 19.45 15.60
C LYS A 143 -8.06 19.24 16.63
N ALA A 144 -7.43 18.06 16.64
CA ALA A 144 -6.34 17.75 17.55
C ALA A 144 -5.15 18.70 17.32
N ARG A 145 -4.77 18.91 16.05
CA ARG A 145 -3.69 19.83 15.66
C ARG A 145 -3.97 21.27 16.09
N ASN A 146 -5.18 21.77 15.88
CA ASN A 146 -5.56 23.14 16.28
C ASN A 146 -5.61 23.32 17.81
N THR A 147 -5.79 22.23 18.58
CA THR A 147 -5.74 22.27 20.04
C THR A 147 -4.31 22.27 20.57
N ALA A 148 -3.38 21.63 19.83
CA ALA A 148 -1.97 21.55 20.19
C ALA A 148 -1.18 22.83 19.86
N LEU A 149 -1.66 23.66 18.94
CA LEU A 149 -1.06 24.97 18.65
C LEU A 149 -1.45 25.98 19.76
N PRO A 150 -0.48 26.66 20.40
CA PRO A 150 -0.80 27.70 21.37
C PRO A 150 -1.58 28.82 20.68
N LYS A 151 -2.67 29.26 21.30
CA LYS A 151 -3.43 30.43 20.84
C LYS A 151 -2.56 31.66 21.05
N THR A 152 -2.00 32.20 19.96
CA THR A 152 -1.47 33.57 19.89
C THR A 152 -2.57 34.60 20.09
#